data_AF-A0A840CN91-F1
#
_entry.id   AF-A0A840CN91-F1
#
_cell.length_a   1.000
_cell.length_b   1.000
_cell.length_c   1.000
_cell.angle_alpha   90.00
_cell.angle_beta   90.00
_cell.angle_gamma   90.00
#
_symmetry.space_group_name_H-M   'P 1'
#
loop_
_entity.id
_entity.type
_entity.pdbx_description
1 polymer ?
#
loop_
_entity_poly.entity_id
_entity_poly.type
_entity_poly.pdbx_seq_one_letter_code
_entity_poly.pdbx_strand_id
1 'polypeptide(L)'
;MTREELDKYISDGYYRWLDYAKYHCSHTSMDEEAIDVLNEVMVMLLEKYNRSHEYIIQLYNKKKGTYRELDYYILQMIKLNIQSPTSPYRHKYRHLPVDANVDFQQLNLIEEEYVESDGPGEILKQVHLVRNIFESLQLSDKAKRLFSWKFFEGNSLSEWKGPEDKNYLCNTYNKILEMIKSAINGNIIYK
;
A
#
# COMPACT_ATOMS: atom_id res chain seq x y z
N MET A 1 11.25 7.01 37.06
CA MET A 1 12.21 6.31 36.20
C MET A 1 12.51 7.23 35.03
N THR A 2 13.76 7.53 34.72
CA THR A 2 14.12 8.32 33.53
C THR A 2 14.22 7.44 32.30
N ARG A 3 14.38 8.05 31.12
CA ARG A 3 14.56 7.28 29.89
C ARG A 3 15.87 6.47 29.92
N GLU A 4 16.95 7.11 30.38
CA GLU A 4 18.26 6.49 30.54
C GLU A 4 18.23 5.30 31.50
N GLU A 5 17.46 5.40 32.59
CA GLU A 5 17.27 4.29 33.53
C GLU A 5 16.54 3.11 32.88
N LEU A 6 15.55 3.37 32.03
CA LEU A 6 14.86 2.32 31.26
C LEU A 6 15.80 1.68 30.24
N ASP A 7 16.57 2.47 29.50
CA ASP A 7 17.49 1.97 28.48
C ASP A 7 18.59 1.10 29.12
N LYS A 8 19.08 1.49 30.31
CA LYS A 8 19.99 0.66 31.11
C LYS A 8 19.31 -0.63 31.56
N TYR A 9 18.09 -0.56 32.10
CA TYR A 9 17.33 -1.74 32.51
C TYR A 9 17.11 -2.73 31.36
N ILE A 10 16.81 -2.22 30.16
CA ILE A 10 16.68 -3.04 28.95
C ILE A 10 18.01 -3.69 28.60
N SER A 11 19.09 -2.91 28.58
CA SER A 11 20.44 -3.41 28.25
C SER A 11 20.88 -4.53 29.19
N ASP A 12 20.66 -4.36 30.50
CA ASP A 12 21.01 -5.34 31.53
C ASP A 12 20.16 -6.62 31.42
N GLY A 13 18.89 -6.49 31.01
CA GLY A 13 17.95 -7.60 30.89
C GLY A 13 17.95 -8.33 29.54
N TYR A 14 18.53 -7.72 28.50
CA TYR A 14 18.33 -8.10 27.10
C TYR A 14 18.67 -9.57 26.82
N TYR A 15 19.89 -10.01 27.16
CA TYR A 15 20.35 -11.37 26.87
C TYR A 15 19.49 -12.44 27.55
N ARG A 16 19.05 -12.19 28.79
CA ARG A 16 18.18 -13.11 29.53
C ARG A 16 16.80 -13.23 28.86
N TRP A 17 16.25 -12.13 28.35
CA TRP A 17 14.99 -12.16 27.59
C TRP A 17 15.18 -12.77 26.21
N LEU A 18 16.36 -12.65 25.60
CA LEU A 18 16.69 -13.31 24.33
C LEU A 18 16.72 -14.82 24.47
N ASP A 19 17.29 -15.36 25.55
CA ASP A 19 17.26 -16.81 25.81
C ASP A 19 15.82 -17.31 25.96
N TYR A 20 14.97 -16.52 26.62
CA TYR A 20 13.54 -16.82 26.73
C TYR A 20 12.82 -16.78 25.37
N ALA A 21 13.11 -15.78 24.54
CA ALA A 21 12.57 -15.67 23.19
C ALA A 21 13.01 -16.86 22.32
N LYS A 22 14.30 -17.21 22.33
CA LYS A 22 14.86 -18.38 21.62
C LYS A 22 14.16 -19.67 22.03
N TYR A 23 14.01 -19.90 23.33
CA TYR A 23 13.29 -21.06 23.85
C TYR A 23 11.87 -21.14 23.29
N HIS A 24 11.12 -20.03 23.27
CA HIS A 24 9.75 -20.06 22.75
C HIS A 24 9.69 -20.17 21.23
N CYS A 25 10.58 -19.50 20.51
CA CYS A 25 10.67 -19.57 19.05
C CYS A 25 10.96 -21.00 18.54
N SER A 26 11.80 -21.75 19.25
CA SER A 26 12.14 -23.12 18.88
C SER A 26 10.98 -24.10 19.00
N HIS A 27 9.96 -23.75 19.77
CA HIS A 27 8.73 -24.55 19.88
C HIS A 27 7.68 -24.16 18.83
N THR A 28 7.91 -23.12 18.04
CA THR A 28 6.93 -22.57 17.08
C THR A 28 7.48 -22.42 15.66
N SER A 29 8.57 -23.12 15.33
CA SER A 29 9.24 -23.05 14.01
C SER A 29 9.62 -21.61 13.61
N MET A 30 10.13 -20.84 14.58
CA MET A 30 10.59 -19.44 14.43
C MET A 30 12.05 -19.29 14.86
N ASP A 31 12.86 -20.34 14.73
CA ASP A 31 14.20 -20.43 15.34
C ASP A 31 15.10 -19.23 15.04
N GLU A 32 15.02 -18.69 13.83
CA GLU A 32 15.83 -17.56 13.37
C GLU A 32 15.26 -16.18 13.74
N GLU A 33 13.99 -16.12 14.17
CA GLU A 33 13.25 -14.86 14.39
C GLU A 33 13.37 -14.33 15.83
N ALA A 34 14.03 -15.05 16.74
CA ALA A 34 14.04 -14.72 18.17
C ALA A 34 14.59 -13.33 18.51
N ILE A 35 15.62 -12.87 17.78
CA ILE A 35 16.21 -11.53 17.94
C ILE A 35 15.21 -10.47 17.48
N ASP A 36 14.58 -10.67 16.32
CA ASP A 36 13.65 -9.72 15.74
C ASP A 36 12.39 -9.58 16.60
N VAL A 37 11.86 -10.69 17.11
CA VAL A 37 10.75 -10.70 18.07
C VAL A 37 11.11 -9.87 19.32
N LEU A 38 12.28 -10.11 19.90
CA LEU A 38 12.70 -9.39 21.10
C LEU A 38 12.84 -7.89 20.82
N ASN A 39 13.47 -7.53 19.71
CA ASN A 39 13.66 -6.13 19.31
C ASN A 39 12.31 -5.43 19.09
N GLU A 40 11.36 -6.09 18.42
CA GLU A 40 10.01 -5.53 18.25
C GLU A 40 9.33 -5.33 19.62
N VAL A 41 9.46 -6.27 20.57
CA VAL A 41 8.95 -6.08 21.94
C VAL A 41 9.61 -4.91 22.66
N MET A 42 10.92 -4.69 22.47
CA MET A 42 11.60 -3.51 23.02
C MET A 42 11.08 -2.23 22.40
N VAL A 43 10.89 -2.18 21.07
CA VAL A 43 10.28 -1.03 20.40
C VAL A 43 8.88 -0.76 20.96
N MET A 44 8.04 -1.78 21.08
CA MET A 44 6.70 -1.66 21.69
C MET A 44 6.75 -1.13 23.13
N LEU A 45 7.71 -1.59 23.93
CA LEU A 45 7.92 -1.10 25.29
C LEU A 45 8.30 0.38 25.31
N LEU A 46 9.21 0.80 24.44
CA LEU A 46 9.68 2.19 24.35
C LEU A 46 8.59 3.12 23.83
N GLU A 47 7.78 2.69 22.86
CA GLU A 47 6.59 3.40 22.41
C GLU A 47 5.56 3.53 23.54
N LYS A 48 5.33 2.45 24.29
CA LYS A 48 4.41 2.46 25.42
C LYS A 48 4.89 3.38 26.55
N TYR A 49 6.20 3.43 26.79
CA TYR A 49 6.80 4.38 27.73
C TYR A 49 6.56 5.83 27.29
N ASN A 50 6.70 6.13 26.00
CA ASN A 50 6.44 7.48 25.48
C ASN A 50 4.96 7.87 25.58
N ARG A 51 4.04 6.92 25.39
CA ARG A 51 2.59 7.17 25.47
C ARG A 51 2.04 7.18 26.91
N SER A 52 2.56 6.32 27.78
CA SER A 52 2.06 6.10 29.13
C SER A 52 3.20 5.81 30.11
N HIS A 53 3.96 6.88 30.36
CA HIS A 53 5.14 6.85 31.21
C HIS A 53 4.85 6.34 32.63
N GLU A 54 3.77 6.82 33.24
CA GLU A 54 3.37 6.46 34.61
C GLU A 54 3.09 4.97 34.76
N TYR A 55 2.44 4.36 33.78
CA TYR A 55 2.13 2.93 33.82
C TYR A 55 3.41 2.07 33.81
N ILE A 56 4.39 2.43 32.99
CA ILE A 56 5.67 1.71 32.96
C ILE A 56 6.44 1.90 34.28
N ILE A 57 6.41 3.10 34.88
CA ILE A 57 6.98 3.32 36.22
C ILE A 57 6.29 2.44 37.27
N GLN A 58 4.96 2.31 37.23
CA GLN A 58 4.23 1.47 38.16
C GLN A 58 4.68 0.00 38.06
N LEU A 59 4.78 -0.54 36.85
CA LEU A 59 5.28 -1.89 36.60
C LEU A 59 6.74 -2.07 37.05
N TYR A 60 7.57 -1.05 36.83
CA TYR A 60 8.96 -1.06 37.25
C TYR A 60 9.11 -1.08 38.78
N ASN A 61 8.28 -0.31 39.49
CA ASN A 61 8.35 -0.19 40.95
C ASN A 61 7.74 -1.38 41.70
N LYS A 62 6.74 -2.05 41.11
CA LYS A 62 6.16 -3.25 41.70
C LYS A 62 7.10 -4.44 41.55
N LYS A 63 7.61 -4.91 42.69
CA LYS A 63 8.51 -6.08 42.78
C LYS A 63 7.79 -7.27 43.37
N LYS A 64 8.06 -8.45 42.83
CA LYS A 64 7.67 -9.74 43.36
C LYS A 64 8.91 -10.63 43.46
N GLY A 65 9.56 -10.58 44.63
CA GLY A 65 10.84 -11.24 44.84
C GLY A 65 11.98 -10.52 44.09
N THR A 66 12.76 -11.29 43.33
CA THR A 66 13.88 -10.76 42.52
C THR A 66 13.43 -10.11 41.20
N TYR A 67 12.19 -10.34 40.78
CA TYR A 67 11.64 -9.86 39.51
C TYR A 67 10.65 -8.72 39.72
N ARG A 68 10.57 -7.81 38.74
CA ARG A 68 9.60 -6.71 38.68
C ARG A 68 8.40 -7.13 37.85
N GLU A 69 7.24 -6.52 38.06
CA GLU A 69 6.09 -6.72 37.17
C GLU A 69 6.42 -6.34 35.72
N LEU A 70 7.36 -5.42 35.52
CA LEU A 70 7.88 -5.10 34.19
C LEU A 70 8.57 -6.29 33.50
N ASP A 71 9.30 -7.14 34.24
CA ASP A 71 9.89 -8.36 33.67
C ASP A 71 8.78 -9.28 33.15
N TYR A 72 7.73 -9.50 33.95
CA TYR A 72 6.58 -10.32 33.55
C TYR A 72 5.86 -9.76 32.33
N TYR A 73 5.69 -8.43 32.27
CA TYR A 73 5.11 -7.77 31.12
C TYR A 73 5.91 -8.06 29.85
N ILE A 74 7.24 -7.93 29.90
CA ILE A 74 8.13 -8.19 28.76
C ILE A 74 8.06 -9.65 28.33
N LEU A 75 8.17 -10.60 29.27
CA LEU A 75 8.09 -12.04 28.98
C LEU A 75 6.74 -12.40 28.33
N GLN A 76 5.65 -11.82 28.84
CA GLN A 76 4.32 -12.03 28.29
C GLN A 76 4.19 -11.45 26.88
N MET A 77 4.77 -10.28 26.61
CA MET A 77 4.78 -9.68 25.28
C MET A 77 5.60 -10.50 24.28
N ILE A 78 6.73 -11.08 24.70
CA ILE A 78 7.51 -12.02 23.87
C ILE A 78 6.64 -13.22 23.51
N LYS A 79 6.06 -13.88 24.51
CA LYS A 79 5.22 -15.07 24.30
C LYS A 79 4.03 -14.76 23.39
N LEU A 80 3.38 -13.61 23.58
CA LEU A 80 2.25 -13.16 22.75
C LEU A 80 2.67 -12.98 21.28
N ASN A 81 3.82 -12.35 21.03
CA ASN A 81 4.30 -12.09 19.67
C ASN A 81 4.77 -13.38 18.94
N ILE A 82 5.17 -14.40 19.68
CA ILE A 82 5.54 -15.70 19.12
C ILE A 82 4.30 -16.56 18.82
N GLN A 83 3.41 -16.68 19.80
CA GLN A 83 2.33 -17.67 19.79
C GLN A 83 1.06 -17.18 19.10
N SER A 84 0.75 -15.89 19.16
CA SER A 84 -0.49 -15.37 18.59
C SER A 84 -0.33 -15.02 17.11
N PRO A 85 -1.11 -15.62 16.19
CA PRO A 85 -1.03 -15.32 14.76
C PRO A 85 -1.49 -13.91 14.40
N THR A 86 -2.22 -13.24 15.29
CA THR A 86 -2.69 -11.86 15.14
C THR A 86 -1.85 -10.86 15.95
N SER A 87 -0.71 -11.30 16.50
CA SER A 87 0.19 -10.40 17.22
C SER A 87 0.82 -9.36 16.29
N PRO A 88 1.26 -8.21 16.82
CA PRO A 88 1.91 -7.17 16.01
C PRO A 88 3.09 -7.68 15.19
N TYR A 89 3.96 -8.49 15.79
CA TYR A 89 5.08 -9.10 15.08
C TYR A 89 4.61 -10.01 13.93
N ARG A 90 3.72 -10.97 14.20
CA ARG A 90 3.19 -11.89 13.17
C ARG A 90 2.41 -11.19 12.05
N HIS A 91 1.75 -10.09 12.37
CA HIS A 91 1.02 -9.31 11.38
C HIS A 91 1.96 -8.52 10.46
N LYS A 92 3.03 -7.95 11.03
CA LYS A 92 4.02 -7.13 10.32
C LYS A 92 4.99 -7.97 9.48
N TYR A 93 5.43 -9.11 9.99
CA TYR A 93 6.41 -9.99 9.36
C TYR A 93 5.77 -11.30 8.88
N ARG A 94 4.50 -11.26 8.45
CA ARG A 94 3.85 -12.44 7.88
C ARG A 94 4.62 -12.86 6.64
N HIS A 95 5.29 -14.01 6.72
CA HIS A 95 5.92 -14.63 5.55
C HIS A 95 4.88 -14.75 4.44
N LEU A 96 5.21 -14.24 3.26
CA LEU A 96 4.47 -14.56 2.06
C LEU A 96 4.48 -16.09 1.92
N PRO A 97 3.39 -16.72 1.44
CA PRO A 97 3.43 -18.15 1.15
C PRO A 97 4.54 -18.38 0.13
N VAL A 98 5.67 -18.92 0.60
CA VAL A 98 6.73 -19.40 -0.28
C VAL A 98 6.18 -20.69 -0.86
N ASP A 99 5.90 -20.70 -2.15
CA ASP A 99 5.57 -21.94 -2.85
C ASP A 99 6.80 -22.83 -2.75
N ALA A 100 6.70 -23.89 -1.94
CA ALA A 100 7.78 -24.83 -1.68
C ALA A 100 8.25 -25.58 -2.94
N ASN A 101 7.54 -25.44 -4.07
CA ASN A 101 7.93 -26.00 -5.36
C ASN A 101 8.76 -25.04 -6.23
N VAL A 102 9.04 -23.82 -5.77
CA VAL A 102 9.86 -22.85 -6.51
C VAL A 102 11.33 -23.09 -6.20
N ASP A 103 12.03 -23.78 -7.10
CA ASP A 103 13.49 -23.85 -7.08
C ASP A 103 14.06 -22.57 -7.70
N PHE A 104 14.66 -21.73 -6.85
CA PHE A 104 15.28 -20.46 -7.28
C PHE A 104 16.40 -20.66 -8.30
N GLN A 105 17.03 -21.84 -8.34
CA GLN A 105 18.08 -22.16 -9.31
C GLN A 105 17.51 -22.59 -10.67
N GLN A 106 16.22 -22.94 -10.73
CA GLN A 106 15.48 -23.31 -11.94
C GLN A 106 14.48 -22.23 -12.38
N LEU A 107 14.55 -21.04 -11.79
CA LEU A 107 13.82 -19.89 -12.30
C LEU A 107 14.31 -19.61 -13.72
N ASN A 108 13.52 -20.01 -14.71
CA ASN A 108 13.65 -19.55 -16.09
C ASN A 108 13.27 -18.07 -16.09
N LEU A 109 14.23 -17.22 -15.76
CA LEU A 109 14.12 -15.79 -15.99
C LEU A 109 13.98 -15.63 -17.50
N ILE A 110 12.77 -15.31 -17.95
CA ILE A 110 12.55 -14.93 -19.32
C ILE A 110 13.33 -13.62 -19.47
N GLU A 111 14.37 -13.64 -20.30
CA GLU A 111 14.97 -12.41 -20.85
C GLU A 111 13.92 -11.79 -21.78
N GLU A 112 12.84 -11.25 -21.21
CA GLU A 112 11.98 -10.35 -21.94
C GLU A 112 12.84 -9.13 -22.25
N GLU A 113 13.15 -8.95 -23.54
CA GLU A 113 13.63 -7.66 -24.01
C GLU A 113 12.61 -6.63 -23.53
N TYR A 114 13.05 -5.73 -22.64
CA TYR A 114 12.27 -4.57 -22.27
C TYR A 114 12.04 -3.76 -23.54
N VAL A 115 10.91 -4.00 -24.20
CA VAL A 115 10.40 -3.08 -25.22
C VAL A 115 9.98 -1.86 -24.46
N GLU A 116 10.86 -0.87 -24.38
CA GLU A 116 10.56 0.46 -23.87
C GLU A 116 9.48 1.08 -24.77
N SER A 117 8.23 0.74 -24.49
CA SER A 117 7.08 1.35 -25.15
C SER A 117 6.87 2.71 -24.50
N ASP A 118 7.10 3.76 -25.28
CA ASP A 118 6.73 5.13 -24.93
C ASP A 118 5.20 5.27 -24.95
N GLY A 119 4.54 4.63 -23.98
CA GLY A 119 3.10 4.72 -23.78
C GLY A 119 2.60 6.18 -23.74
N PRO A 120 3.29 7.11 -23.04
CA PRO A 120 2.95 8.53 -23.07
C PRO A 120 3.00 9.13 -24.50
N GLY A 121 4.02 8.82 -25.28
CA GLY A 121 4.15 9.29 -26.67
C GLY A 121 3.10 8.70 -27.61
N GLU A 122 2.72 7.44 -27.44
CA GLU A 122 1.65 6.81 -28.19
C GLU A 122 0.28 7.45 -27.88
N ILE A 123 -0.02 7.67 -26.60
CA ILE A 123 -1.23 8.37 -26.16
C ILE A 123 -1.27 9.78 -26.75
N LEU A 124 -0.14 10.50 -26.71
CA LEU A 124 -0.07 11.86 -27.25
C LEU A 124 -0.36 11.89 -28.76
N LYS A 125 0.22 10.97 -29.53
CA LYS A 125 -0.06 10.83 -30.97
C LYS A 125 -1.54 10.57 -31.25
N GLN A 126 -2.17 9.69 -30.49
CA GLN A 126 -3.60 9.40 -30.62
C GLN A 126 -4.48 10.60 -30.26
N VAL A 127 -4.15 11.33 -29.19
CA VAL A 127 -4.87 12.55 -28.77
C VAL A 127 -4.77 13.64 -29.84
N HIS A 128 -3.60 13.83 -30.47
CA HIS A 128 -3.44 14.77 -31.59
C HIS A 128 -4.29 14.39 -32.80
N LEU A 129 -4.35 13.09 -33.14
CA LEU A 129 -5.18 12.60 -34.23
C LEU A 129 -6.66 12.93 -33.97
N VAL A 130 -7.16 12.62 -32.77
CA VAL A 130 -8.53 12.96 -32.37
C VAL A 130 -8.78 14.47 -32.43
N ARG A 131 -7.84 15.30 -31.97
CA ARG A 131 -7.95 16.77 -32.02
C ARG A 131 -8.04 17.29 -33.46
N ASN A 132 -7.18 16.82 -34.36
CA ASN A 132 -7.18 17.24 -35.76
C ASN A 132 -8.51 16.89 -36.46
N ILE A 133 -9.03 15.68 -36.22
CA ILE A 133 -10.33 15.27 -36.76
C ILE A 133 -11.44 16.12 -36.16
N PHE A 134 -11.44 16.29 -34.84
CA PHE A 134 -12.46 17.07 -34.15
C PHE A 134 -12.51 18.54 -34.62
N GLU A 135 -11.36 19.16 -34.88
CA GLU A 135 -11.28 20.51 -35.44
C GLU A 135 -11.76 20.60 -36.89
N SER A 136 -11.57 19.52 -37.67
CA SER A 136 -12.08 19.43 -39.05
C SER A 136 -13.61 19.26 -39.12
N LEU A 137 -14.24 18.77 -38.05
CA LEU A 137 -15.69 18.60 -37.99
C LEU A 137 -16.39 19.96 -37.83
N GLN A 138 -17.30 20.28 -38.75
CA GLN A 138 -18.17 21.46 -38.69
C GLN A 138 -19.28 21.28 -37.64
N LEU A 139 -18.88 21.29 -36.35
CA LEU A 139 -19.77 21.16 -35.20
C LEU A 139 -20.23 22.53 -34.69
N SER A 140 -21.41 22.57 -34.06
CA SER A 140 -21.88 23.77 -33.35
C SER A 140 -21.01 24.07 -32.13
N ASP A 141 -20.90 25.35 -31.75
CA ASP A 141 -20.04 25.78 -30.63
C ASP A 141 -20.39 25.07 -29.30
N LYS A 142 -21.67 24.75 -29.10
CA LYS A 142 -22.15 23.99 -27.94
C LYS A 142 -21.66 22.53 -27.96
N ALA A 143 -21.76 21.87 -29.12
CA ALA A 143 -21.27 20.50 -29.31
C ALA A 143 -19.74 20.43 -29.13
N LYS A 144 -19.01 21.44 -29.61
CA LYS A 144 -17.56 21.54 -29.41
C LYS A 144 -17.22 21.64 -27.93
N ARG A 145 -17.88 22.55 -27.20
CA ARG A 145 -17.66 22.73 -25.76
C ARG A 145 -17.98 21.47 -24.96
N LEU A 146 -19.07 20.77 -25.30
CA LEU A 146 -19.47 19.55 -24.62
C LEU A 146 -18.45 18.42 -24.80
N PHE A 147 -17.97 18.21 -26.02
CA PHE A 147 -16.98 17.16 -26.30
C PHE A 147 -15.65 17.47 -25.61
N SER A 148 -15.16 18.71 -25.67
CA SER A 148 -13.92 19.10 -25.00
C SER A 148 -13.97 18.92 -23.49
N TRP A 149 -15.08 19.34 -22.87
CA TRP A 149 -15.31 19.23 -21.43
C TRP A 149 -15.23 17.77 -20.94
N LYS A 150 -15.75 16.82 -21.72
CA LYS A 150 -15.72 15.40 -21.34
C LYS A 150 -14.43 14.69 -21.75
N PHE A 151 -14.00 14.84 -22.99
CA PHE A 151 -12.95 14.03 -23.58
C PHE A 151 -11.54 14.58 -23.30
N PHE A 152 -11.34 15.90 -23.38
CA PHE A 152 -10.03 16.51 -23.15
C PHE A 152 -9.82 16.93 -21.70
N GLU A 153 -10.87 17.39 -21.01
CA GLU A 153 -10.79 17.85 -19.62
C GLU A 153 -11.14 16.75 -18.59
N GLY A 154 -11.69 15.62 -19.03
CA GLY A 154 -11.97 14.45 -18.18
C GLY A 154 -13.15 14.61 -17.22
N ASN A 155 -13.97 15.66 -17.38
CA ASN A 155 -15.09 15.92 -16.49
C ASN A 155 -16.29 15.00 -16.76
N SER A 156 -17.11 14.77 -15.72
CA SER A 156 -18.34 13.97 -15.85
C SER A 156 -19.46 14.77 -16.52
N LEU A 157 -20.27 14.12 -17.38
CA LEU A 157 -21.47 14.74 -17.97
C LEU A 157 -22.49 15.18 -16.91
N SER A 158 -22.44 14.61 -15.71
CA SER A 158 -23.34 14.96 -14.61
C SER A 158 -23.05 16.33 -14.02
N GLU A 159 -21.84 16.85 -14.21
CA GLU A 159 -21.38 18.14 -13.68
C GLU A 159 -21.52 19.27 -14.71
N TRP A 160 -22.13 18.98 -15.86
CA TRP A 160 -22.41 19.97 -16.90
C TRP A 160 -23.38 21.04 -16.38
N LYS A 161 -22.93 22.29 -16.30
CA LYS A 161 -23.73 23.43 -15.79
C LYS A 161 -24.72 24.01 -16.81
N GLY A 162 -25.05 23.28 -17.89
CA GLY A 162 -25.96 23.74 -18.94
C GLY A 162 -27.43 23.39 -18.67
N PRO A 163 -28.39 24.07 -19.31
CA PRO A 163 -29.83 23.81 -19.17
C PRO A 163 -30.31 22.55 -19.92
N GLU A 164 -29.38 21.70 -20.36
CA GLU A 164 -29.62 20.60 -21.29
C GLU A 164 -29.89 19.29 -20.55
N ASP A 165 -30.82 18.49 -21.06
CA ASP A 165 -31.16 17.19 -20.46
C ASP A 165 -30.00 16.20 -20.61
N LYS A 166 -29.79 15.34 -19.61
CA LYS A 166 -28.69 14.36 -19.57
C LYS A 166 -28.71 13.41 -20.77
N ASN A 167 -29.90 13.06 -21.26
CA ASN A 167 -30.07 12.23 -22.45
C ASN A 167 -29.60 12.93 -23.72
N TYR A 168 -29.87 14.23 -23.84
CA TYR A 168 -29.41 15.05 -24.96
C TYR A 168 -27.89 15.17 -24.97
N LEU A 169 -27.27 15.37 -23.81
CA LEU A 169 -25.80 15.41 -23.66
C LEU A 169 -25.15 14.09 -24.06
N CYS A 170 -25.70 12.96 -23.59
CA CYS A 170 -25.19 11.63 -23.92
C CYS A 170 -25.30 11.33 -25.42
N ASN A 171 -26.46 11.61 -26.02
CA ASN A 171 -26.69 11.37 -27.46
C ASN A 171 -25.80 12.25 -28.33
N THR A 172 -25.64 13.53 -27.96
CA THR A 172 -24.77 14.47 -28.70
C THR A 172 -23.31 14.04 -28.60
N TYR A 173 -22.84 13.65 -27.41
CA TYR A 173 -21.48 13.14 -27.21
C TYR A 173 -21.23 11.86 -28.01
N ASN A 174 -22.13 10.88 -27.94
CA ASN A 174 -21.99 9.62 -28.67
C ASN A 174 -22.00 9.83 -30.18
N LYS A 175 -22.83 10.76 -30.69
CA LYS A 175 -22.85 11.11 -32.11
C LYS A 175 -21.51 11.68 -32.59
N ILE A 176 -20.90 12.58 -31.81
CA ILE A 176 -19.58 13.15 -32.14
C ILE A 176 -18.50 12.08 -32.08
N LEU A 177 -18.56 11.22 -31.05
CA LEU A 177 -17.62 10.13 -30.86
C LEU A 177 -17.68 9.11 -32.01
N GLU A 178 -18.87 8.78 -32.50
CA GLU A 178 -19.05 7.93 -33.69
C GLU A 178 -18.55 8.62 -34.97
N MET A 179 -18.74 9.94 -35.12
CA MET A 179 -18.18 10.71 -36.24
C MET A 179 -16.64 10.73 -36.23
N ILE A 180 -16.04 10.83 -35.05
CA ILE A 180 -14.57 10.78 -34.91
C ILE A 180 -14.06 9.37 -35.22
N LYS A 181 -14.72 8.33 -34.69
CA LYS A 181 -14.36 6.93 -34.99
C LYS A 181 -14.49 6.61 -36.47
N SER A 182 -15.56 7.06 -37.13
CA SER A 182 -15.73 6.82 -38.58
C SER A 182 -14.66 7.52 -39.40
N ALA A 183 -14.25 8.73 -39.00
CA ALA A 183 -13.15 9.46 -39.63
C ALA A 183 -11.78 8.80 -39.38
N ILE A 184 -11.52 8.26 -38.19
CA ILE A 184 -10.29 7.50 -37.88
C ILE A 184 -10.20 6.21 -38.71
N ASN A 185 -11.32 5.51 -38.86
CA ASN A 185 -11.39 4.26 -39.63
C ASN A 185 -11.41 4.46 -41.15
N GLY A 186 -11.21 5.69 -41.64
CA GLY A 186 -11.13 5.99 -43.08
C GLY A 186 -12.46 5.99 -43.82
N ASN A 187 -13.61 5.91 -43.13
CA ASN A 187 -14.91 6.09 -43.75
C ASN A 187 -15.28 7.58 -43.80
N ILE A 188 -14.60 8.29 -44.71
CA ILE A 188 -15.09 9.55 -45.25
C ILE A 188 -16.34 9.24 -46.07
N ILE A 189 -17.52 9.28 -45.43
CA ILE A 189 -18.76 9.34 -46.19
C ILE A 189 -18.91 10.79 -46.63
N TYR A 190 -18.42 11.09 -47.84
CA TYR A 190 -18.94 12.24 -48.59
C TYR A 190 -20.43 11.99 -48.84
N LYS A 191 -21.29 12.85 -48.29
CA LYS A 191 -22.54 13.25 -48.93
C LYS A 191 -22.97 14.62 -48.43
#